data_AF-A0A2V7JEF7-F1
#
_entry.id   AF-A0A2V7JEF7-F1
#
_cell.length_a   1.000
_cell.length_b   1.000
_cell.length_c   1.000
_cell.angle_alpha   90.00
_cell.angle_beta   90.00
_cell.angle_gamma   90.00
#
_symmetry.space_group_name_H-M   'P 1'
#
loop_
_entity.id
_entity.type
_entity.pdbx_description
1 polymer ?
#
loop_
_entity_poly.entity_id
_entity_poly.type
_entity_poly.pdbx_seq_one_letter_code
_entity_poly.pdbx_strand_id
1 'polypeptide(L)'
;MSFSSSEWSEPVNLGAPINSAANEMNAALSPDELSLYFVSTRSGGLGGADIWVSRRASLDAPWGEPVNLGPNVNGPGLDAAPAVSLDGHLLFFSSDRPGGQGSNDIYVARRADKSDDLAWGPAVNLGPEVNTEGFEAGGFYLQSAEDGSANLYFARGSSGITLDIYVAPVTADGGTRGPAVPVAELNDPDPAVNEAHPTVRVDGREMYFHSDRAGGLGSNDLWRSTRRSVHEPWSPPVNVGWFSEAAELSGAPTFTGGDHGSWTLRRVD
;
A
#
# COMPACT_ATOMS: atom_id res chain seq x y z
N MET A 1 -0.86 17.21 17.89
CA MET A 1 -2.22 16.79 18.27
C MET A 1 -2.21 15.27 18.36
N SER A 2 -2.70 14.69 19.45
CA SER A 2 -2.76 13.23 19.64
C SER A 2 -4.10 12.72 19.10
N PHE A 3 -4.07 11.90 18.05
CA PHE A 3 -5.24 11.32 17.39
C PHE A 3 -5.69 10.00 18.03
N SER A 4 -5.37 9.78 19.31
CA SER A 4 -5.61 8.51 19.99
C SER A 4 -7.09 8.20 20.24
N SER A 5 -8.03 9.02 19.76
CA SER A 5 -9.45 8.86 20.09
C SER A 5 -10.45 9.57 19.14
N SER A 6 -10.07 9.96 17.92
CA SER A 6 -11.06 10.47 16.96
C SER A 6 -11.80 9.30 16.32
N GLU A 7 -13.13 9.32 16.37
CA GLU A 7 -13.98 8.35 15.70
C GLU A 7 -13.78 8.42 14.17
N TRP A 8 -13.84 7.26 13.53
CA TRP A 8 -13.85 7.16 12.07
C TRP A 8 -15.12 7.82 11.51
N SER A 9 -14.98 8.54 10.41
CA SER A 9 -16.13 9.11 9.69
C SER A 9 -16.62 8.16 8.60
N GLU A 10 -17.85 8.36 8.12
CA GLU A 10 -18.34 7.66 6.93
C GLU A 10 -17.42 7.94 5.72
N PRO A 11 -17.12 6.91 4.90
CA PRO A 11 -16.27 7.10 3.74
C PRO A 11 -16.92 8.05 2.74
N VAL A 12 -16.13 9.01 2.27
CA VAL A 12 -16.57 9.98 1.26
C VAL A 12 -16.04 9.57 -0.10
N ASN A 13 -16.95 9.42 -1.07
CA ASN A 13 -16.58 9.21 -2.46
C ASN A 13 -15.78 10.42 -2.98
N LEU A 14 -14.57 10.19 -3.49
CA LEU A 14 -13.69 11.27 -3.97
C LEU A 14 -14.22 11.99 -5.21
N GLY A 15 -15.20 11.39 -5.92
CA GLY A 15 -15.80 11.93 -7.12
C GLY A 15 -14.83 12.02 -8.30
N ALA A 16 -15.33 12.58 -9.41
CA ALA A 16 -14.48 12.95 -10.53
C ALA A 16 -13.48 14.06 -10.09
N PRO A 17 -12.24 14.08 -10.63
CA PRO A 17 -11.74 13.22 -11.72
C PRO A 17 -11.05 11.93 -11.24
N ILE A 18 -11.06 11.66 -9.92
CA ILE A 18 -10.43 10.46 -9.36
C ILE A 18 -11.27 9.23 -9.71
N ASN A 19 -12.50 9.16 -9.21
CA ASN A 19 -13.41 8.07 -9.51
C ASN A 19 -13.96 8.22 -10.93
N SER A 20 -13.89 7.15 -11.70
CA SER A 20 -14.32 7.13 -13.09
C SER A 20 -15.15 5.87 -13.39
N ALA A 21 -15.40 5.59 -14.67
CA ALA A 21 -15.99 4.32 -15.08
C ALA A 21 -14.95 3.19 -15.20
N ALA A 22 -13.66 3.50 -15.06
CA ALA A 22 -12.58 2.53 -15.02
C ALA A 22 -12.42 1.95 -13.61
N ASN A 23 -11.55 0.95 -13.47
CA ASN A 23 -11.20 0.43 -12.15
C ASN A 23 -10.14 1.33 -11.52
N GLU A 24 -10.42 1.90 -10.35
CA GLU A 24 -9.44 2.59 -9.51
C GLU A 24 -9.05 1.75 -8.30
N MET A 25 -7.75 1.57 -8.07
CA MET A 25 -7.20 0.66 -7.07
C MET A 25 -5.94 1.24 -6.41
N ASN A 26 -5.54 0.67 -5.27
CA ASN A 26 -4.25 0.89 -4.61
C ASN A 26 -3.79 2.36 -4.54
N ALA A 27 -4.52 3.19 -3.80
CA ALA A 27 -4.15 4.59 -3.62
C ALA A 27 -3.03 4.78 -2.58
N ALA A 28 -2.13 5.71 -2.84
CA ALA A 28 -1.09 6.20 -1.95
C ALA A 28 -0.96 7.72 -2.03
N LEU A 29 -0.84 8.37 -0.87
CA LEU A 29 -0.61 9.82 -0.80
C LEU A 29 0.90 10.12 -0.73
N SER A 30 1.30 11.23 -1.32
CA SER A 30 2.59 11.85 -1.02
C SER A 30 2.66 12.29 0.45
N PRO A 31 3.86 12.48 1.02
CA PRO A 31 4.01 12.90 2.42
C PRO A 31 3.39 14.27 2.76
N ASP A 32 3.28 15.17 1.79
CA ASP A 32 2.58 16.46 1.93
C ASP A 32 1.08 16.36 1.64
N GLU A 33 0.60 15.16 1.29
CA GLU A 33 -0.76 14.85 0.87
C GLU A 33 -1.25 15.64 -0.35
N LEU A 34 -0.37 16.27 -1.12
CA LEU A 34 -0.76 17.08 -2.28
C LEU A 34 -0.81 16.28 -3.59
N SER A 35 -0.28 15.06 -3.59
CA SER A 35 -0.29 14.14 -4.72
C SER A 35 -0.88 12.80 -4.32
N LEU A 36 -1.85 12.32 -5.10
CA LEU A 36 -2.49 11.02 -4.97
C LEU A 36 -2.02 10.13 -6.11
N TYR A 37 -1.23 9.13 -5.78
CA TYR A 37 -0.85 8.05 -6.68
C TYR A 37 -1.89 6.95 -6.57
N PHE A 38 -2.35 6.41 -7.69
CA PHE A 38 -3.34 5.34 -7.70
C PHE A 38 -3.26 4.55 -9.00
N VAL A 39 -3.76 3.33 -8.96
CA VAL A 39 -3.78 2.43 -10.12
C VAL A 39 -5.09 2.63 -10.86
N SER A 40 -5.04 2.70 -12.19
CA SER A 40 -6.26 2.79 -12.98
C SER A 40 -6.15 2.12 -14.35
N THR A 41 -7.25 1.49 -14.77
CA THR A 41 -7.44 0.95 -16.12
C THR A 41 -8.04 1.99 -17.08
N ARG A 42 -7.99 3.28 -16.73
CA ARG A 42 -8.47 4.36 -17.59
C ARG A 42 -7.67 4.44 -18.90
N SER A 43 -8.31 5.00 -19.93
CA SER A 43 -7.66 5.19 -21.24
C SER A 43 -6.42 6.08 -21.14
N GLY A 44 -5.39 5.78 -21.94
CA GLY A 44 -4.13 6.52 -21.96
C GLY A 44 -2.99 5.86 -21.16
N GLY A 45 -3.22 4.63 -20.66
CA GLY A 45 -2.17 3.77 -20.11
C GLY A 45 -1.31 3.09 -21.16
N LEU A 46 -0.27 2.40 -20.69
CA LEU A 46 0.74 1.68 -21.46
C LEU A 46 0.55 0.15 -21.41
N GLY A 47 -0.14 -0.35 -20.38
CA GLY A 47 -0.35 -1.77 -20.15
C GLY A 47 -1.76 -2.09 -19.65
N GLY A 48 -1.86 -3.10 -18.78
CA GLY A 48 -3.12 -3.57 -18.21
C GLY A 48 -3.75 -2.52 -17.28
N ALA A 49 -3.17 -2.35 -16.11
CA ALA A 49 -3.48 -1.25 -15.21
C ALA A 49 -2.19 -0.49 -14.92
N ASP A 50 -2.28 0.83 -14.90
CA ASP A 50 -1.12 1.71 -14.78
C ASP A 50 -1.20 2.54 -13.51
N ILE A 51 -0.06 3.07 -13.07
CA ILE A 51 0.01 4.05 -11.99
C ILE A 51 -0.18 5.45 -12.57
N TRP A 52 -1.13 6.18 -11.98
CA TRP A 52 -1.49 7.56 -12.27
C TRP A 52 -1.25 8.44 -11.05
N VAL A 53 -1.06 9.74 -11.28
CA VAL A 53 -0.98 10.74 -10.22
C VAL A 53 -1.98 11.86 -10.46
N SER A 54 -2.71 12.24 -9.42
CA SER A 54 -3.49 13.47 -9.38
C SER A 54 -2.90 14.42 -8.35
N ARG A 55 -2.90 15.72 -8.66
CA ARG A 55 -2.39 16.76 -7.76
C ARG A 55 -3.48 17.74 -7.36
N ARG A 56 -3.39 18.24 -6.13
CA ARG A 56 -4.20 19.36 -5.62
C ARG A 56 -3.31 20.49 -5.12
N ALA A 57 -3.85 21.71 -5.13
CA ALA A 57 -3.09 22.91 -4.75
C ALA A 57 -2.93 23.08 -3.22
N SER A 58 -3.82 22.48 -2.43
CA SER A 58 -3.82 22.50 -0.96
C SER A 58 -4.66 21.33 -0.43
N LEU A 59 -4.66 21.09 0.88
CA LEU A 59 -5.43 20.00 1.50
C LEU A 59 -6.95 20.12 1.31
N ASP A 60 -7.44 21.33 1.07
CA ASP A 60 -8.86 21.62 0.87
C ASP A 60 -9.22 21.80 -0.61
N ALA A 61 -8.22 21.83 -1.50
CA ALA A 61 -8.44 21.94 -2.93
C ALA A 61 -8.93 20.60 -3.51
N PRO A 62 -9.80 20.63 -4.54
CA PRO A 62 -10.16 19.44 -5.27
C PRO A 62 -8.93 18.83 -5.96
N TRP A 63 -9.00 17.52 -6.19
CA TRP A 63 -8.04 16.80 -7.02
C TRP A 63 -8.12 17.26 -8.48
N GLY A 64 -6.95 17.43 -9.11
CA GLY A 64 -6.84 17.73 -10.54
C GLY A 64 -6.96 16.50 -11.43
N GLU A 65 -6.96 16.71 -12.75
CA GLU A 65 -7.00 15.63 -13.72
C GLU A 65 -5.81 14.67 -13.55
N PRO A 66 -6.04 13.35 -13.42
CA PRO A 66 -4.95 12.40 -13.26
C PRO A 66 -4.08 12.26 -14.51
N VAL A 67 -2.77 12.14 -14.30
CA VAL A 67 -1.75 11.98 -15.34
C VAL A 67 -1.04 10.64 -15.16
N ASN A 68 -0.83 9.91 -16.26
CA ASN A 68 -0.09 8.65 -16.25
C ASN A 68 1.39 8.90 -15.91
N LEU A 69 2.00 8.08 -15.06
CA LEU A 69 3.42 8.25 -14.68
C LEU A 69 4.43 7.96 -15.80
N GLY A 70 3.97 7.50 -16.96
CA GLY A 70 4.77 7.32 -18.16
C GLY A 70 5.72 6.12 -18.09
N PRO A 71 6.52 5.91 -19.14
CA PRO A 71 7.25 4.66 -19.38
C PRO A 71 8.47 4.44 -18.45
N ASN A 72 8.85 5.45 -17.68
CA ASN A 72 9.88 5.27 -16.66
C ASN A 72 9.33 4.46 -15.48
N VAL A 73 8.04 4.63 -15.16
CA VAL A 73 7.38 3.89 -14.09
C VAL A 73 6.56 2.75 -14.68
N ASN A 74 5.60 3.04 -15.56
CA ASN A 74 4.67 2.05 -16.11
C ASN A 74 5.31 1.24 -17.26
N GLY A 75 4.85 0.00 -17.41
CA GLY A 75 5.29 -0.94 -18.43
C GLY A 75 4.11 -1.49 -19.25
N PRO A 76 4.35 -2.53 -20.07
CA PRO A 76 3.28 -3.19 -20.83
C PRO A 76 2.40 -4.13 -19.98
N GLY A 77 2.75 -4.32 -18.70
CA GLY A 77 2.08 -5.21 -17.76
C GLY A 77 1.00 -4.53 -16.92
N LEU A 78 0.62 -5.15 -15.82
CA LEU A 78 -0.12 -4.57 -14.72
C LEU A 78 0.88 -3.98 -13.71
N ASP A 79 0.80 -2.68 -13.47
CA ASP A 79 1.56 -1.94 -12.49
C ASP A 79 0.67 -1.56 -11.31
N ALA A 80 1.03 -1.97 -10.10
CA ALA A 80 0.16 -1.86 -8.94
C ALA A 80 0.86 -1.53 -7.63
N ALA A 81 0.04 -1.24 -6.61
CA ALA A 81 0.47 -0.99 -5.24
C ALA A 81 1.59 0.07 -5.11
N PRO A 82 1.40 1.29 -5.66
CA PRO A 82 2.36 2.37 -5.48
C PRO A 82 2.54 2.71 -4.00
N ALA A 83 3.79 2.92 -3.58
CA ALA A 83 4.15 3.38 -2.26
C ALA A 83 5.31 4.38 -2.35
N VAL A 84 5.01 5.62 -2.00
CA VAL A 84 5.98 6.72 -2.00
C VAL A 84 6.68 6.79 -0.63
N SER A 85 8.00 6.92 -0.62
CA SER A 85 8.76 7.09 0.61
C SER A 85 8.42 8.41 1.31
N LEU A 86 8.63 8.47 2.63
CA LEU A 86 8.34 9.65 3.46
C LEU A 86 9.15 10.91 3.06
N ASP A 87 10.32 10.74 2.46
CA ASP A 87 11.11 11.84 1.91
C ASP A 87 10.66 12.26 0.49
N GLY A 88 9.81 11.44 -0.15
CA GLY A 88 9.25 11.66 -1.47
C GLY A 88 10.15 11.23 -2.63
N HIS A 89 11.32 10.63 -2.37
CA HIS A 89 12.32 10.35 -3.41
C HIS A 89 12.25 8.97 -4.03
N LEU A 90 11.58 8.01 -3.39
CA LEU A 90 11.42 6.64 -3.84
C LEU A 90 9.94 6.35 -4.10
N LEU A 91 9.68 5.60 -5.17
CA LEU A 91 8.39 4.98 -5.45
C LEU A 91 8.62 3.48 -5.59
N PHE A 92 8.14 2.71 -4.62
CA PHE A 92 8.04 1.26 -4.72
C PHE A 92 6.69 0.89 -5.33
N PHE A 93 6.67 -0.13 -6.17
CA PHE A 93 5.45 -0.65 -6.76
C PHE A 93 5.72 -2.07 -7.27
N SER A 94 4.66 -2.79 -7.63
CA SER A 94 4.79 -4.13 -8.20
C SER A 94 4.37 -4.18 -9.66
N SER A 95 4.96 -5.10 -10.42
CA SER A 95 4.68 -5.24 -11.85
C SER A 95 4.86 -6.66 -12.35
N ASP A 96 3.98 -7.10 -13.25
CA ASP A 96 4.11 -8.35 -14.02
C ASP A 96 4.83 -8.15 -15.38
N ARG A 97 5.50 -7.01 -15.57
CA ARG A 97 6.19 -6.68 -16.83
C ARG A 97 7.20 -7.77 -17.23
N PRO A 98 7.37 -8.04 -18.54
CA PRO A 98 8.37 -8.99 -19.02
C PRO A 98 9.79 -8.64 -18.57
N GLY A 99 10.59 -9.67 -18.29
CA GLY A 99 11.99 -9.52 -17.85
C GLY A 99 12.19 -9.46 -16.34
N GLY A 100 11.11 -9.62 -15.56
CA GLY A 100 11.15 -9.88 -14.13
C GLY A 100 11.67 -11.27 -13.73
N GLN A 101 11.75 -11.55 -12.43
CA GLN A 101 12.09 -12.86 -11.86
C GLN A 101 10.88 -13.79 -11.78
N GLY A 102 9.69 -13.26 -11.51
CA GLY A 102 8.49 -14.06 -11.27
C GLY A 102 7.25 -13.60 -12.01
N SER A 103 6.11 -14.02 -11.49
CA SER A 103 4.78 -13.66 -11.98
C SER A 103 4.39 -12.22 -11.69
N ASN A 104 4.96 -11.61 -10.64
CA ASN A 104 4.81 -10.20 -10.29
C ASN A 104 5.93 -9.83 -9.32
N ASP A 105 6.70 -8.79 -9.64
CA ASP A 105 7.89 -8.42 -8.88
C ASP A 105 7.78 -7.02 -8.30
N ILE A 106 8.58 -6.72 -7.27
CA ILE A 106 8.74 -5.36 -6.75
C ILE A 106 9.85 -4.61 -7.52
N TYR A 107 9.51 -3.39 -7.89
CA TYR A 107 10.36 -2.40 -8.53
C TYR A 107 10.47 -1.14 -7.66
N VAL A 108 11.55 -0.38 -7.89
CA VAL A 108 11.73 0.95 -7.31
C VAL A 108 12.08 1.96 -8.41
N ALA A 109 11.38 3.08 -8.44
CA ALA A 109 11.73 4.27 -9.21
C ALA A 109 12.22 5.38 -8.26
N ARG A 110 13.07 6.29 -8.78
CA ARG A 110 13.71 7.34 -8.00
C ARG A 110 13.51 8.69 -8.65
N ARG A 111 13.33 9.76 -7.86
CA ARG A 111 13.30 11.13 -8.37
C ARG A 111 14.15 12.06 -7.53
N ALA A 112 14.78 13.04 -8.18
CA ALA A 112 15.57 14.06 -7.49
C ALA A 112 14.69 15.20 -6.96
N ASP A 113 13.71 15.65 -7.75
CA ASP A 113 12.79 16.71 -7.36
C ASP A 113 11.45 16.12 -6.93
N LYS A 114 11.17 16.17 -5.63
CA LYS A 114 9.90 15.67 -5.08
C LYS A 114 8.68 16.55 -5.40
N SER A 115 8.91 17.76 -5.90
CA SER A 115 7.84 18.65 -6.35
C SER A 115 7.37 18.34 -7.76
N ASP A 116 8.13 17.59 -8.55
CA ASP A 116 7.76 17.08 -9.86
C ASP A 116 7.31 15.62 -9.75
N ASP A 117 6.01 15.38 -9.95
CA ASP A 117 5.41 14.05 -9.83
C ASP A 117 5.64 13.15 -11.04
N LEU A 118 6.21 13.69 -12.13
CA LEU A 118 6.50 12.98 -13.37
C LEU A 118 8.00 12.76 -13.59
N ALA A 119 8.87 13.36 -12.78
CA ALA A 119 10.33 13.25 -12.88
C ALA A 119 10.92 11.95 -12.28
N TRP A 120 10.18 10.84 -12.35
CA TRP A 120 10.69 9.53 -11.97
C TRP A 120 11.71 9.04 -12.99
N GLY A 121 12.85 8.54 -12.51
CA GLY A 121 13.80 7.77 -13.29
C GLY A 121 13.27 6.36 -13.61
N PRO A 122 13.94 5.62 -14.51
CA PRO A 122 13.52 4.28 -14.90
C PRO A 122 13.41 3.34 -13.70
N ALA A 123 12.32 2.59 -13.65
CA ALA A 123 12.08 1.58 -12.62
C ALA A 123 13.14 0.48 -12.65
N VAL A 124 13.63 0.13 -11.47
CA VAL A 124 14.65 -0.91 -11.27
C VAL A 124 14.02 -2.05 -10.49
N ASN A 125 14.11 -3.26 -11.05
CA ASN A 125 13.71 -4.48 -10.37
C ASN A 125 14.64 -4.74 -9.16
N LEU A 126 14.09 -5.10 -8.00
CA LEU A 126 14.87 -5.28 -6.76
C LEU A 126 15.68 -6.58 -6.68
N GLY A 127 15.61 -7.44 -7.70
CA GLY A 127 16.44 -8.62 -7.84
C GLY A 127 16.11 -9.73 -6.84
N PRO A 128 16.89 -10.83 -6.83
CA PRO A 128 16.55 -12.07 -6.14
C PRO A 128 16.62 -12.01 -4.61
N GLU A 129 17.09 -10.90 -4.04
CA GLU A 129 17.01 -10.68 -2.59
C GLU A 129 15.57 -10.36 -2.16
N VAL A 130 14.77 -9.75 -3.04
CA VAL A 130 13.38 -9.33 -2.78
C VAL A 130 12.37 -10.08 -3.66
N ASN A 131 12.69 -10.34 -4.92
CA ASN A 131 11.79 -11.00 -5.85
C ASN A 131 12.11 -12.50 -5.95
N THR A 132 11.08 -13.30 -6.21
CA THR A 132 11.21 -14.75 -6.44
C THR A 132 10.61 -15.13 -7.79
N GLU A 133 10.49 -16.43 -8.09
CA GLU A 133 9.71 -16.88 -9.26
C GLU A 133 8.19 -16.72 -9.04
N GLY A 134 7.77 -16.41 -7.81
CA GLY A 134 6.37 -16.28 -7.39
C GLY A 134 5.80 -14.89 -7.62
N PHE A 135 5.11 -14.38 -6.60
CA PHE A 135 4.36 -13.14 -6.63
C PHE A 135 4.75 -12.28 -5.42
N GLU A 136 5.27 -11.09 -5.67
CA GLU A 136 5.57 -10.08 -4.66
C GLU A 136 4.81 -8.78 -4.92
N ALA A 137 4.17 -8.21 -3.89
CA ALA A 137 3.38 -6.98 -4.03
C ALA A 137 3.29 -6.16 -2.73
N GLY A 138 2.73 -4.95 -2.82
CA GLY A 138 2.37 -4.16 -1.63
C GLY A 138 3.59 -3.69 -0.83
N GLY A 139 4.65 -3.26 -1.50
CA GLY A 139 5.87 -2.80 -0.85
C GLY A 139 5.65 -1.54 0.00
N PHE A 140 6.13 -1.53 1.23
CA PHE A 140 6.11 -0.40 2.15
C PHE A 140 7.51 -0.15 2.71
N TYR A 141 8.11 0.96 2.29
CA TYR A 141 9.43 1.39 2.73
C TYR A 141 9.34 2.21 4.01
N LEU A 142 10.19 1.88 4.99
CA LEU A 142 10.36 2.70 6.19
C LEU A 142 11.85 2.85 6.51
N GLN A 143 12.30 4.11 6.61
CA GLN A 143 13.54 4.45 7.29
C GLN A 143 13.23 4.82 8.74
N SER A 144 13.75 4.03 9.66
CA SER A 144 13.60 4.23 11.10
C SER A 144 14.31 5.50 11.54
N ALA A 145 13.57 6.40 12.20
CA ALA A 145 14.15 7.56 12.86
C ALA A 145 14.91 7.19 14.16
N GLU A 146 14.71 5.98 14.69
CA GLU A 146 15.32 5.51 15.94
C GLU A 146 16.80 5.17 15.75
N ASP A 147 17.15 4.54 14.63
CA ASP A 147 18.49 4.00 14.36
C ASP A 147 18.99 4.24 12.91
N GLY A 148 18.19 4.87 12.05
CA GLY A 148 18.51 5.14 10.65
C GLY A 148 18.41 3.92 9.72
N SER A 149 18.04 2.74 10.24
CA SER A 149 17.88 1.54 9.42
C SER A 149 16.71 1.68 8.45
N ALA A 150 16.87 1.18 7.23
CA ALA A 150 15.79 1.16 6.24
C ALA A 150 15.38 -0.28 5.92
N ASN A 151 14.07 -0.51 5.88
CA ASN A 151 13.46 -1.79 5.59
C ASN A 151 12.31 -1.62 4.58
N LEU A 152 12.13 -2.64 3.74
CA LEU A 152 10.98 -2.79 2.86
C LEU A 152 10.14 -3.96 3.38
N TYR A 153 8.93 -3.67 3.83
CA TYR A 153 7.92 -4.68 4.13
C TYR A 153 7.07 -4.95 2.90
N PHE A 154 6.69 -6.18 2.61
CA PHE A 154 5.91 -6.51 1.42
C PHE A 154 5.23 -7.87 1.58
N ALA A 155 4.30 -8.18 0.68
CA ALA A 155 3.62 -9.47 0.62
C ALA A 155 4.28 -10.35 -0.44
N ARG A 156 4.45 -11.64 -0.15
CA ARG A 156 5.04 -12.63 -1.06
C ARG A 156 4.29 -13.97 -0.99
N GLY A 157 4.12 -14.62 -2.14
CA GLY A 157 3.61 -16.00 -2.20
C GLY A 157 3.88 -16.65 -3.56
N SER A 158 3.40 -17.86 -3.76
CA SER A 158 3.47 -18.55 -5.05
C SER A 158 2.49 -17.97 -6.09
N SER A 159 1.49 -17.22 -5.63
CA SER A 159 0.49 -16.51 -6.43
C SER A 159 -0.06 -15.33 -5.64
N GLY A 160 -0.81 -14.42 -6.29
CA GLY A 160 -1.44 -13.26 -5.64
C GLY A 160 -2.67 -13.58 -4.77
N ILE A 161 -2.87 -14.83 -4.33
CA ILE A 161 -4.06 -15.26 -3.56
C ILE A 161 -3.70 -15.50 -2.09
N THR A 162 -2.66 -16.29 -1.84
CA THR A 162 -2.18 -16.65 -0.50
C THR A 162 -0.78 -16.10 -0.35
N LEU A 163 -0.66 -15.01 0.40
CA LEU A 163 0.58 -14.27 0.60
C LEU A 163 0.97 -14.26 2.08
N ASP A 164 2.25 -14.09 2.32
CA ASP A 164 2.87 -13.89 3.62
C ASP A 164 3.56 -12.51 3.65
N ILE A 165 3.67 -11.91 4.83
CA ILE A 165 4.46 -10.67 5.00
C ILE A 165 5.94 -11.02 5.15
N TYR A 166 6.76 -10.35 4.35
CA TYR A 166 8.22 -10.39 4.37
C TYR A 166 8.80 -9.01 4.66
N VAL A 167 10.04 -9.01 5.12
CA VAL A 167 10.85 -7.80 5.28
C VAL A 167 12.23 -7.99 4.66
N ALA A 168 12.70 -7.01 3.90
CA ALA A 168 14.05 -6.96 3.37
C ALA A 168 14.81 -5.73 3.91
N PRO A 169 16.07 -5.88 4.35
CA PRO A 169 16.89 -4.73 4.65
C PRO A 169 17.26 -4.00 3.36
N VAL A 170 17.01 -2.70 3.32
CA VAL A 170 17.32 -1.84 2.17
C VAL A 170 18.20 -0.67 2.58
N THR A 171 18.76 0.03 1.62
CA THR A 171 19.49 1.27 1.81
C THR A 171 18.53 2.47 1.84
N ALA A 172 19.04 3.65 2.21
CA ALA A 172 18.28 4.89 2.16
C ALA A 172 17.78 5.24 0.75
N ASP A 173 18.52 4.83 -0.29
CA ASP A 173 18.16 5.01 -1.70
C ASP A 173 17.40 3.80 -2.29
N GLY A 174 16.93 2.86 -1.46
CA GLY A 174 16.05 1.77 -1.89
C GLY A 174 16.73 0.60 -2.61
N GLY A 175 18.05 0.46 -2.50
CA GLY A 175 18.78 -0.75 -2.92
C GLY A 175 18.70 -1.83 -1.84
N THR A 176 18.77 -3.10 -2.24
CA THR A 176 18.73 -4.24 -1.31
C THR A 176 20.08 -4.41 -0.59
N ARG A 177 20.06 -4.88 0.66
CA ARG A 177 21.26 -5.16 1.48
C ARG A 177 21.37 -6.62 1.92
N GLY A 178 20.50 -7.48 1.44
CA GLY A 178 20.38 -8.85 1.88
C GLY A 178 18.98 -9.42 1.60
N PRO A 179 18.85 -10.75 1.72
CA PRO A 179 17.61 -11.45 1.36
C PRO A 179 16.47 -11.07 2.30
N ALA A 180 15.27 -11.03 1.75
CA ALA A 180 14.05 -10.88 2.52
C ALA A 180 13.79 -12.11 3.38
N VAL A 181 13.27 -11.88 4.58
CA VAL A 181 12.88 -12.91 5.55
C VAL A 181 11.39 -12.78 5.90
N PRO A 182 10.69 -13.88 6.18
CA PRO A 182 9.29 -13.80 6.62
C PRO A 182 9.21 -13.09 7.97
N VAL A 183 8.16 -12.30 8.17
CA VAL A 183 7.86 -11.68 9.47
C VAL A 183 7.00 -12.67 10.26
N ALA A 184 7.65 -13.66 10.86
CA ALA A 184 6.99 -14.83 11.46
C ALA A 184 5.94 -14.49 12.52
N GLU A 185 6.06 -13.36 13.21
CA GLU A 185 5.08 -12.92 14.21
C GLU A 185 3.77 -12.42 13.61
N LEU A 186 3.76 -12.07 12.32
CA LEU A 186 2.60 -11.54 11.61
C LEU A 186 1.90 -12.56 10.74
N ASN A 187 2.60 -13.60 10.28
CA ASN A 187 2.07 -14.59 9.36
C ASN A 187 1.38 -15.72 10.12
N ASP A 188 0.26 -16.22 9.57
CA ASP A 188 -0.37 -17.40 10.12
C ASP A 188 0.44 -18.66 9.75
N PRO A 189 0.61 -19.64 10.65
CA PRO A 189 1.27 -20.89 10.31
C PRO A 189 0.50 -21.74 9.27
N ASP A 190 -0.78 -21.50 9.05
CA ASP A 190 -1.53 -22.11 7.95
C ASP A 190 -1.23 -21.40 6.61
N PRO A 191 -0.55 -22.05 5.66
CA PRO A 191 -0.16 -21.44 4.38
C PRO A 191 -1.34 -21.11 3.46
N ALA A 192 -2.57 -21.49 3.82
CA ALA A 192 -3.77 -21.11 3.10
C ALA A 192 -4.28 -19.71 3.48
N VAL A 193 -3.79 -19.15 4.59
CA VAL A 193 -4.16 -17.81 5.05
C VAL A 193 -3.37 -16.77 4.27
N ASN A 194 -4.02 -15.66 3.99
CA ASN A 194 -3.45 -14.53 3.29
C ASN A 194 -3.09 -13.41 4.27
N GLU A 195 -1.89 -12.87 4.15
CA GLU A 195 -1.39 -11.68 4.81
C GLU A 195 -0.73 -10.74 3.80
N ALA A 196 -1.32 -9.55 3.58
CA ALA A 196 -0.76 -8.63 2.61
C ALA A 196 -1.03 -7.15 2.88
N HIS A 197 -0.38 -6.33 2.05
CA HIS A 197 -0.39 -4.86 2.08
C HIS A 197 -0.01 -4.28 3.47
N PRO A 198 1.18 -4.62 4.00
CA PRO A 198 1.64 -4.07 5.26
C PRO A 198 1.83 -2.55 5.13
N THR A 199 1.35 -1.80 6.12
CA THR A 199 1.61 -0.37 6.30
C THR A 199 2.15 -0.16 7.69
N VAL A 200 3.32 0.47 7.80
CA VAL A 200 3.97 0.71 9.09
C VAL A 200 3.88 2.18 9.44
N ARG A 201 3.46 2.49 10.66
CA ARG A 201 3.48 3.85 11.18
C ARG A 201 4.90 4.41 11.15
N VAL A 202 5.02 5.72 10.98
CA VAL A 202 6.31 6.44 10.82
C VAL A 202 7.30 6.19 11.98
N ASP A 203 6.81 5.93 13.20
CA ASP A 203 7.67 5.58 14.34
C ASP A 203 8.17 4.12 14.33
N GLY A 204 7.72 3.33 13.35
CA GLY A 204 8.07 1.93 13.18
C GLY A 204 7.42 0.99 14.18
N ARG A 205 6.47 1.44 15.03
CA ARG A 205 6.01 0.67 16.21
C ARG A 205 4.60 0.11 16.10
N GLU A 206 3.94 0.35 14.98
CA GLU A 206 2.57 -0.06 14.71
C GLU A 206 2.44 -0.42 13.24
N MET A 207 1.89 -1.60 12.94
CA MET A 207 1.63 -2.07 11.59
C MET A 207 0.15 -2.39 11.43
N TYR A 208 -0.39 -2.01 10.28
CA TYR A 208 -1.67 -2.47 9.77
C TYR A 208 -1.45 -3.31 8.51
N PHE A 209 -2.26 -4.34 8.33
CA PHE A 209 -2.23 -5.21 7.15
C PHE A 209 -3.59 -5.90 7.02
N HIS A 210 -3.89 -6.49 5.87
CA HIS A 210 -5.12 -7.27 5.74
C HIS A 210 -4.83 -8.77 5.85
N SER A 211 -5.79 -9.51 6.41
CA SER A 211 -5.71 -10.96 6.51
C SER A 211 -7.10 -11.59 6.64
N ASP A 212 -7.24 -12.79 6.09
CA ASP A 212 -8.43 -13.65 6.18
C ASP A 212 -8.32 -14.72 7.28
N ARG A 213 -7.36 -14.55 8.21
CA ARG A 213 -7.22 -15.43 9.37
C ARG A 213 -8.47 -15.48 10.24
N ALA A 214 -8.56 -16.53 11.04
CA ALA A 214 -9.63 -16.72 12.00
C ALA A 214 -9.72 -15.54 13.00
N GLY A 215 -10.95 -15.12 13.31
CA GLY A 215 -11.23 -13.98 14.20
C GLY A 215 -11.67 -12.70 13.48
N GLY A 216 -11.72 -12.71 12.16
CA GLY A 216 -12.30 -11.66 11.32
C GLY A 216 -13.77 -11.87 10.92
N LEU A 217 -14.28 -10.98 10.06
CA LEU A 217 -15.60 -10.96 9.47
C LEU A 217 -15.53 -11.21 7.95
N GLY A 218 -15.67 -12.48 7.55
CA GLY A 218 -15.72 -12.86 6.15
C GLY A 218 -14.34 -13.24 5.61
N SER A 219 -13.86 -12.54 4.58
CA SER A 219 -12.55 -12.79 3.96
C SER A 219 -11.50 -11.88 4.60
N ASN A 220 -10.83 -11.03 3.83
CA ASN A 220 -9.79 -10.14 4.35
C ASN A 220 -10.37 -9.02 5.24
N ASP A 221 -9.89 -8.94 6.48
CA ASP A 221 -10.16 -7.86 7.42
C ASP A 221 -8.88 -7.07 7.73
N LEU A 222 -9.03 -5.90 8.38
CA LEU A 222 -7.90 -5.13 8.87
C LEU A 222 -7.38 -5.68 10.20
N TRP A 223 -6.09 -5.99 10.24
CA TRP A 223 -5.38 -6.45 11.42
C TRP A 223 -4.30 -5.45 11.80
N ARG A 224 -4.02 -5.41 13.11
CA ARG A 224 -3.04 -4.50 13.71
C ARG A 224 -2.06 -5.27 14.56
N SER A 225 -0.79 -4.90 14.49
CA SER A 225 0.24 -5.35 15.42
C SER A 225 1.10 -4.18 15.90
N THR A 226 1.69 -4.31 17.10
CA THR A 226 2.52 -3.29 17.73
C THR A 226 3.83 -3.85 18.25
N ARG A 227 4.83 -2.99 18.45
CA ARG A 227 6.10 -3.35 19.10
C ARG A 227 6.66 -2.17 19.89
N ARG A 228 7.56 -2.44 20.84
CA ARG A 228 8.10 -1.39 21.72
C ARG A 228 9.16 -0.52 21.06
N SER A 229 9.92 -1.10 20.13
CA SER A 229 10.95 -0.43 19.32
C SER A 229 11.10 -1.13 17.97
N VAL A 230 11.90 -0.57 17.07
CA VAL A 230 12.17 -1.17 15.75
C VAL A 230 12.97 -2.50 15.80
N HIS A 231 13.50 -2.85 16.98
CA HIS A 231 14.32 -4.05 17.21
C HIS A 231 13.56 -5.16 17.95
N GLU A 232 12.37 -4.88 18.46
CA GLU A 232 11.54 -5.83 19.20
C GLU A 232 10.58 -6.56 18.25
N PRO A 233 10.17 -7.80 18.57
CA PRO A 233 9.20 -8.54 17.78
C PRO A 233 7.84 -7.82 17.77
N TRP A 234 7.07 -8.07 16.71
CA TRP A 234 5.68 -7.66 16.63
C TRP A 234 4.83 -8.43 17.64
N SER A 235 3.82 -7.76 18.20
CA SER A 235 2.81 -8.40 19.05
C SER A 235 1.95 -9.35 18.20
N PRO A 236 1.27 -10.34 18.83
CA PRO A 236 0.23 -11.08 18.13
C PRO A 236 -0.76 -10.13 17.44
N PRO A 237 -1.13 -10.37 16.17
CA PRO A 237 -2.08 -9.53 15.48
C PRO A 237 -3.45 -9.49 16.16
N VAL A 238 -4.06 -8.32 16.17
CA VAL A 238 -5.39 -8.08 16.71
C VAL A 238 -6.28 -7.58 15.58
N ASN A 239 -7.44 -8.20 15.40
CA ASN A 239 -8.44 -7.74 14.45
C ASN A 239 -8.91 -6.34 14.89
N VAL A 240 -8.89 -5.37 13.99
CA VAL A 240 -9.29 -3.99 14.32
C VAL A 240 -10.80 -3.91 14.60
N GLY A 241 -11.56 -4.92 14.17
CA GLY A 241 -12.98 -5.07 14.42
C GLY A 241 -13.84 -4.10 13.60
N TRP A 242 -15.14 -4.25 13.77
CA TRP A 242 -16.11 -3.22 13.40
C TRP A 242 -16.22 -2.23 14.55
N PHE A 243 -15.87 -0.96 14.34
CA PHE A 243 -16.16 0.09 15.32
C PHE A 243 -17.66 0.38 15.30
N SER A 244 -18.45 -0.40 16.02
CA SER A 244 -19.75 0.04 16.50
C SER A 244 -19.92 -0.37 17.96
N GLU A 245 -19.49 0.49 18.89
CA GLU A 245 -20.33 0.68 20.07
C GLU A 245 -21.57 1.43 19.57
N ALA A 246 -22.58 0.64 19.21
CA ALA A 246 -23.91 1.14 18.94
C ALA A 246 -24.48 1.75 20.23
N ALA A 247 -24.28 3.06 20.42
CA ALA A 247 -25.32 3.86 21.05
C ALA A 247 -26.51 3.85 20.08
N GLU A 248 -27.61 3.25 20.53
CA GLU A 248 -28.87 3.02 19.81
C GLU A 248 -29.22 4.12 18.79
N LEU A 249 -28.93 3.89 17.51
CA LEU A 249 -29.66 4.57 16.43
C LEU A 249 -30.84 3.68 16.05
N SER A 250 -31.95 3.87 16.76
CA SER A 250 -33.25 3.43 16.29
C SER A 250 -33.56 4.11 14.96
N GLY A 251 -33.48 3.37 13.84
CA GLY A 251 -34.08 3.81 12.57
C GLY A 251 -33.24 3.74 11.28
N ALA A 252 -32.13 3.00 11.22
CA ALA A 252 -31.43 2.83 9.93
C ALA A 252 -32.11 1.79 9.02
N PRO A 253 -32.22 2.03 7.69
CA PRO A 253 -32.89 1.12 6.77
C PRO A 253 -32.01 -0.11 6.46
N THR A 254 -32.63 -1.27 6.34
CA THR A 254 -32.00 -2.48 5.80
C THR A 254 -31.74 -2.31 4.30
N PHE A 255 -30.51 -2.53 3.84
CA PHE A 255 -30.21 -2.70 2.41
C PHE A 255 -29.68 -4.11 2.12
N THR A 256 -30.39 -4.78 1.23
CA THR A 256 -30.04 -6.07 0.62
C THR A 256 -29.23 -5.83 -0.65
N GLY A 257 -28.02 -6.39 -0.71
CA GLY A 257 -27.37 -6.90 -1.92
C GLY A 257 -26.86 -5.91 -2.98
N GLY A 258 -25.58 -6.08 -3.34
CA GLY A 258 -25.02 -5.70 -4.64
C GLY A 258 -24.42 -4.30 -4.70
N ASP A 259 -23.11 -4.18 -4.46
CA ASP A 259 -22.16 -3.71 -5.47
C ASP A 259 -20.75 -3.58 -4.87
N HIS A 260 -19.78 -4.11 -5.62
CA HIS A 260 -18.37 -4.12 -5.29
C HIS A 260 -17.77 -2.73 -5.50
N GLY A 261 -17.23 -2.13 -4.43
CA GLY A 261 -16.43 -0.90 -4.50
C GLY A 261 -15.34 -0.93 -3.42
N SER A 262 -14.10 -0.76 -3.84
CA SER A 262 -12.91 -0.61 -2.98
C SER A 262 -12.90 0.76 -2.30
N TRP A 263 -12.49 0.81 -1.04
CA TRP A 263 -12.49 2.02 -0.20
C TRP A 263 -11.07 2.35 0.28
N THR A 264 -10.70 3.63 0.25
CA THR A 264 -9.47 4.13 0.88
C THR A 264 -9.75 5.36 1.72
N LEU A 265 -8.97 5.53 2.77
CA LEU A 265 -9.30 6.22 4.01
C LEU A 265 -8.68 7.63 4.06
N ARG A 266 -9.45 8.65 4.50
CA ARG A 266 -8.94 10.03 4.66
C ARG A 266 -9.51 10.71 5.93
N ARG A 267 -8.68 11.54 6.56
CA ARG A 267 -8.94 12.33 7.76
C ARG A 267 -9.95 13.48 7.51
N VAL A 268 -10.82 13.71 8.50
CA VAL A 268 -11.60 14.95 8.68
C VAL A 268 -10.96 15.73 9.84
N ASP A 269 -10.95 17.06 9.72
CA ASP A 269 -10.10 18.04 10.43
C ASP A 269 -9.93 17.86 11.95
#